data_AF-A0A957LUP6-F1
#
_entry.id   AF-A0A957LUP6-F1
#
_cell.length_a   1.000
_cell.length_b   1.000
_cell.length_c   1.000
_cell.angle_alpha   90.00
_cell.angle_beta   90.00
_cell.angle_gamma   90.00
#
_symmetry.space_group_name_H-M   'P 1'
#
loop_
_entity.id
_entity.type
_entity.pdbx_description
1 polymer ?
#
loop_
_entity_poly.entity_id
_entity_poly.type
_entity_poly.pdbx_seq_one_letter_code
_entity_poly.pdbx_strand_id
1 'polypeptide(L)'
;MLTATGIYLNALGGTGTGLTFNTSDILHYDLTNGVWSMVFDGSDVGITVGVDGFQMEVDGTLLLSLALDATLPGIGAVDDADIVRFTPTQLGPTTTGTYTMVLDGSDVGLDAIASENIDALGRTPDGDLLVSVAGSFSAGGVTGGDEDIFRFDATSLGDETAGAWSLTFDGSDMAL
;
A
#
# COMPACT_ATOMS: atom_id res chain seq x y z
N MET A 1 8.60 -5.70 -16.60
CA MET A 1 9.96 -5.67 -16.00
C MET A 1 10.28 -4.20 -15.72
N LEU A 2 10.36 -3.81 -14.45
CA LEU A 2 10.65 -2.43 -14.01
C LEU A 2 12.12 -2.10 -14.35
N THR A 3 12.37 -1.59 -15.55
CA THR A 3 13.73 -1.35 -16.08
C THR A 3 14.02 0.12 -16.34
N ALA A 4 13.19 1.06 -15.87
CA ALA A 4 13.47 2.48 -16.00
C ALA A 4 13.96 3.03 -14.65
N THR A 5 15.14 3.65 -14.66
CA THR A 5 15.62 4.45 -13.52
C THR A 5 14.64 5.60 -13.30
N GLY A 6 13.93 5.60 -12.18
CA GLY A 6 12.91 6.60 -11.93
C GLY A 6 12.37 6.61 -10.52
N ILE A 7 11.45 7.54 -10.29
CA ILE A 7 10.73 7.72 -9.03
C ILE A 7 9.29 7.29 -9.26
N TYR A 8 8.73 6.54 -8.32
CA TYR A 8 7.32 6.17 -8.30
C TYR A 8 6.65 6.87 -7.13
N LEU A 9 5.42 7.35 -7.32
CA LEU A 9 4.64 8.01 -6.28
C LEU A 9 3.14 7.93 -6.56
N ASN A 10 2.38 7.82 -5.48
CA ASN A 10 0.99 8.22 -5.39
C ASN A 10 0.91 9.73 -5.06
N ALA A 11 -0.15 10.41 -5.48
CA ALA A 11 -0.30 11.85 -5.27
C ALA A 11 -1.74 12.23 -4.98
N LEU A 12 -1.98 13.39 -4.34
CA LEU A 12 -3.31 13.90 -3.96
C LEU A 12 -4.25 14.26 -5.14
N GLY A 13 -3.88 13.89 -6.37
CA GLY A 13 -4.57 14.23 -7.60
C GLY A 13 -4.17 15.57 -8.22
N GLY A 14 -4.42 15.73 -9.51
CA GLY A 14 -4.10 16.95 -10.23
C GLY A 14 -4.03 16.78 -11.73
N THR A 15 -3.52 17.83 -12.37
CA THR A 15 -3.17 17.82 -13.80
C THR A 15 -1.75 18.30 -13.96
N GLY A 16 -0.98 17.66 -14.84
CA GLY A 16 0.42 18.00 -15.06
C GLY A 16 1.00 17.27 -16.26
N THR A 17 1.78 17.98 -17.09
CA THR A 17 2.48 17.38 -18.25
C THR A 17 1.59 16.54 -19.18
N GLY A 18 0.30 16.88 -19.30
CA GLY A 18 -0.67 16.16 -20.14
C GLY A 18 -1.33 14.94 -19.48
N LEU A 19 -1.08 14.70 -18.19
CA LEU A 19 -1.76 13.70 -17.38
C LEU A 19 -2.81 14.37 -16.49
N THR A 20 -3.92 13.68 -16.30
CA THR A 20 -4.88 13.91 -15.22
C THR A 20 -4.79 12.69 -14.33
N PHE A 21 -4.67 12.90 -13.02
CA PHE A 21 -4.53 11.84 -12.03
C PHE A 21 -5.28 12.20 -10.75
N ASN A 22 -5.57 11.22 -9.92
CA ASN A 22 -6.28 11.33 -8.65
C ASN A 22 -5.53 10.60 -7.51
N THR A 23 -6.12 10.55 -6.32
CA THR A 23 -5.54 9.96 -5.09
C THR A 23 -5.30 8.46 -5.17
N SER A 24 -5.90 7.76 -6.12
CA SER A 24 -5.75 6.31 -6.30
C SER A 24 -4.72 5.90 -7.36
N ASP A 25 -4.04 6.87 -7.96
CA ASP A 25 -3.15 6.63 -9.09
C ASP A 25 -1.68 6.55 -8.65
N ILE A 26 -0.89 5.75 -9.39
CA ILE A 26 0.57 5.68 -9.23
C ILE A 26 1.23 6.19 -10.50
N LEU A 27 2.10 7.18 -10.34
CA LEU A 27 2.86 7.81 -11.40
C LEU A 27 4.32 7.35 -11.36
N HIS A 28 4.96 7.40 -12.53
CA HIS A 28 6.40 7.20 -12.67
C HIS A 28 7.02 8.43 -13.34
N TYR A 29 8.10 8.93 -12.74
CA TYR A 29 8.98 9.93 -13.31
C TYR A 29 10.27 9.28 -13.80
N ASP A 30 10.47 9.27 -15.12
CA ASP A 30 11.72 8.82 -15.74
C ASP A 30 12.81 9.88 -15.52
N LEU A 31 13.82 9.55 -14.70
CA LEU A 31 14.93 10.45 -14.39
C LEU A 31 15.88 10.68 -15.56
N THR A 32 15.85 9.81 -16.57
CA THR A 32 16.69 9.92 -17.77
C THR A 32 16.09 10.93 -18.75
N ASN A 33 14.79 10.83 -19.00
CA ASN A 33 14.10 11.61 -20.01
C ASN A 33 13.31 12.80 -19.45
N GLY A 34 13.12 12.85 -18.13
CA GLY A 34 12.36 13.88 -17.44
C GLY A 34 10.86 13.85 -17.77
N VAL A 35 10.30 12.65 -17.98
CA VAL A 35 8.92 12.45 -18.44
C VAL A 35 8.10 11.74 -17.37
N TRP A 36 6.88 12.25 -17.16
CA TRP A 36 5.86 11.60 -16.34
C TRP A 36 5.02 10.63 -17.15
N SER A 37 4.68 9.50 -16.55
CA SER A 37 3.73 8.52 -17.09
C SER A 37 2.86 7.93 -16.00
N MET A 38 1.60 7.62 -16.32
CA MET A 38 0.72 6.80 -15.47
C MET A 38 1.22 5.36 -15.47
N VAL A 39 1.38 4.77 -14.27
CA VAL A 39 1.72 3.35 -14.10
C VAL A 39 0.49 2.54 -13.72
N PHE A 40 -0.34 3.08 -12.84
CA PHE A 40 -1.55 2.44 -12.36
C PHE A 40 -2.62 3.52 -12.20
N ASP A 41 -3.75 3.32 -12.85
CA ASP A 41 -4.94 4.17 -12.71
C ASP A 41 -5.93 3.44 -11.82
N GLY A 42 -6.05 3.87 -10.57
CA GLY A 42 -6.88 3.17 -9.57
C GLY A 42 -8.37 3.29 -9.85
N SER A 43 -8.76 4.36 -10.57
CA SER A 43 -10.16 4.61 -10.91
C SER A 43 -10.70 3.61 -11.94
N ASP A 44 -9.85 3.11 -12.84
CA ASP A 44 -10.20 2.05 -13.80
C ASP A 44 -10.51 0.70 -13.13
N VAL A 45 -10.00 0.51 -11.91
CA VAL A 45 -10.10 -0.75 -11.15
C VAL A 45 -10.86 -0.60 -9.84
N GLY A 46 -11.71 0.43 -9.75
CA GLY A 46 -12.72 0.56 -8.71
C GLY A 46 -12.26 1.11 -7.37
N ILE A 47 -11.04 1.66 -7.27
CA ILE A 47 -10.62 2.37 -6.05
C ILE A 47 -11.30 3.76 -6.03
N THR A 48 -11.96 4.09 -4.92
CA THR A 48 -12.70 5.37 -4.76
C THR A 48 -12.22 6.24 -3.60
N VAL A 49 -11.28 5.75 -2.80
CA VAL A 49 -10.86 6.37 -1.53
C VAL A 49 -9.44 6.96 -1.59
N GLY A 50 -8.58 6.39 -2.42
CA GLY A 50 -7.16 6.75 -2.51
C GLY A 50 -6.27 5.57 -2.14
N VAL A 51 -5.00 5.65 -2.56
CA VAL A 51 -3.93 4.73 -2.16
C VAL A 51 -3.00 5.51 -1.26
N ASP A 52 -2.74 5.03 -0.04
CA ASP A 52 -1.80 5.68 0.87
C ASP A 52 -0.38 5.14 0.66
N GLY A 53 -0.23 3.80 0.72
CA GLY A 53 1.03 3.11 0.49
C GLY A 53 0.96 2.12 -0.68
N PHE A 54 2.09 1.91 -1.35
CA PHE A 54 2.22 0.85 -2.34
C PHE A 54 3.62 0.24 -2.39
N GLN A 55 3.68 -1.04 -2.76
CA GLN A 55 4.92 -1.75 -3.06
C GLN A 55 4.78 -2.44 -4.41
N MET A 56 5.69 -2.16 -5.33
CA MET A 56 5.80 -2.92 -6.57
C MET A 56 6.60 -4.20 -6.33
N GLU A 57 6.05 -5.32 -6.75
CA GLU A 57 6.67 -6.63 -6.58
C GLU A 57 7.43 -7.05 -7.84
N VAL A 58 8.41 -7.94 -7.68
CA VAL A 58 9.27 -8.42 -8.78
C VAL A 58 8.48 -9.15 -9.87
N ASP A 59 7.37 -9.79 -9.49
CA ASP A 59 6.46 -10.47 -10.41
C ASP A 59 5.53 -9.52 -11.18
N GLY A 60 5.60 -8.21 -10.89
CA GLY A 60 4.78 -7.18 -11.52
C GLY A 60 3.43 -6.94 -10.84
N THR A 61 3.14 -7.59 -9.71
CA THR A 61 2.00 -7.26 -8.86
C THR A 61 2.27 -6.02 -8.02
N LEU A 62 1.21 -5.43 -7.46
CA LEU A 62 1.28 -4.30 -6.55
C LEU A 62 0.67 -4.70 -5.22
N LEU A 63 1.32 -4.40 -4.10
CA LEU A 63 0.64 -4.31 -2.81
C LEU A 63 0.15 -2.87 -2.62
N LEU A 64 -1.05 -2.70 -2.08
CA LEU A 64 -1.69 -1.42 -1.86
C LEU A 64 -2.30 -1.39 -0.45
N SER A 65 -2.14 -0.26 0.24
CA SER A 65 -3.02 0.14 1.35
C SER A 65 -3.92 1.30 0.89
N LEU A 66 -5.09 1.41 1.50
CA LEU A 66 -6.13 2.36 1.08
C LEU A 66 -6.34 3.44 2.13
N ALA A 67 -6.68 4.64 1.67
CA ALA A 67 -6.82 5.79 2.57
C ALA A 67 -8.03 5.75 3.52
N LEU A 68 -9.03 4.94 3.17
CA LEU A 68 -10.27 4.73 3.93
C LEU A 68 -10.85 3.36 3.57
N ASP A 69 -11.78 2.87 4.39
CA ASP A 69 -12.58 1.68 4.07
C ASP A 69 -13.22 1.79 2.67
N ALA A 70 -13.12 0.69 1.91
CA ALA A 70 -13.63 0.61 0.56
C ALA A 70 -14.28 -0.75 0.28
N THR A 71 -14.90 -0.85 -0.90
CA THR A 71 -15.32 -2.14 -1.45
C THR A 71 -14.63 -2.32 -2.80
N LEU A 72 -13.74 -3.31 -2.89
CA LEU A 72 -13.02 -3.60 -4.12
C LEU A 72 -13.69 -4.72 -4.95
N PRO A 73 -13.68 -4.60 -6.28
CA PRO A 73 -14.23 -5.64 -7.15
C PRO A 73 -13.59 -7.01 -6.90
N GLY A 74 -14.44 -8.01 -6.66
CA GLY A 74 -14.03 -9.42 -6.54
C GLY A 74 -13.65 -9.87 -5.14
N ILE A 75 -13.29 -8.96 -4.23
CA ILE A 75 -12.92 -9.30 -2.83
C ILE A 75 -13.84 -8.70 -1.77
N GLY A 76 -14.65 -7.69 -2.10
CA GLY A 76 -15.61 -7.12 -1.15
C GLY A 76 -15.02 -6.02 -0.29
N ALA A 77 -15.39 -5.99 0.99
CA ALA A 77 -14.93 -4.97 1.94
C ALA A 77 -13.41 -5.07 2.17
N VAL A 78 -12.78 -3.92 2.29
CA VAL A 78 -11.35 -3.76 2.60
C VAL A 78 -11.28 -2.54 3.51
N ASP A 79 -10.78 -2.73 4.73
CA ASP A 79 -10.60 -1.67 5.70
C ASP A 79 -9.27 -0.94 5.44
N ASP A 80 -9.13 0.28 5.95
CA ASP A 80 -7.88 1.07 5.81
C ASP A 80 -6.67 0.46 6.57
N ALA A 81 -6.93 -0.49 7.49
CA ALA A 81 -5.93 -1.32 8.14
C ALA A 81 -5.52 -2.58 7.34
N ASP A 82 -6.07 -2.80 6.13
CA ASP A 82 -5.77 -3.96 5.30
C ASP A 82 -4.70 -3.68 4.24
N ILE A 83 -4.07 -4.75 3.73
CA ILE A 83 -3.22 -4.70 2.54
C ILE A 83 -3.78 -5.67 1.49
N VAL A 84 -4.00 -5.14 0.29
CA VAL A 84 -4.45 -5.92 -0.87
C VAL A 84 -3.34 -6.05 -1.90
N ARG A 85 -3.36 -7.15 -2.66
CA ARG A 85 -2.54 -7.32 -3.87
C ARG A 85 -3.39 -7.09 -5.09
N PHE A 86 -2.95 -6.18 -5.95
CA PHE A 86 -3.44 -6.04 -7.31
C PHE A 86 -2.57 -6.85 -8.28
N THR A 87 -3.20 -7.76 -9.01
CA THR A 87 -2.58 -8.52 -10.11
C THR A 87 -3.00 -7.91 -11.44
N PRO A 88 -2.13 -7.13 -12.10
CA PRO A 88 -2.48 -6.48 -13.35
C PRO A 88 -2.58 -7.48 -14.50
N THR A 89 -3.63 -7.35 -15.30
CA THR A 89 -3.63 -7.82 -16.69
C THR A 89 -3.15 -6.73 -17.64
N GLN A 90 -3.31 -5.46 -17.26
CA GLN A 90 -2.77 -4.28 -17.95
C GLN A 90 -2.50 -3.16 -16.95
N LEU A 91 -1.35 -2.50 -17.09
CA LEU A 91 -0.96 -1.29 -16.37
C LEU A 91 -0.98 -0.08 -17.32
N GLY A 92 -0.94 1.13 -16.76
CA GLY A 92 -0.92 2.40 -17.47
C GLY A 92 -2.23 3.19 -17.35
N PRO A 93 -2.49 4.17 -18.25
CA PRO A 93 -3.74 4.96 -18.26
C PRO A 93 -5.02 4.17 -18.58
N THR A 94 -4.91 2.87 -18.79
CA THR A 94 -6.05 1.95 -18.90
C THR A 94 -5.65 0.73 -18.09
N THR A 95 -5.97 0.73 -16.81
CA THR A 95 -5.56 -0.32 -15.88
C THR A 95 -6.64 -1.40 -15.80
N THR A 96 -6.24 -2.67 -15.84
CA THR A 96 -7.16 -3.81 -15.64
C THR A 96 -6.45 -4.90 -14.85
N GLY A 97 -7.19 -5.62 -14.02
CA GLY A 97 -6.64 -6.69 -13.19
C GLY A 97 -7.63 -7.16 -12.14
N THR A 98 -7.11 -7.86 -11.14
CA THR A 98 -7.89 -8.44 -10.03
C THR A 98 -7.21 -8.22 -8.70
N TYR A 99 -8.00 -8.18 -7.63
CA TYR A 99 -7.49 -8.08 -6.25
C TYR A 99 -7.50 -9.43 -5.53
N THR A 100 -6.62 -9.55 -4.55
CA THR A 100 -6.65 -10.58 -3.49
C THR A 100 -6.24 -9.93 -2.18
N MET A 101 -6.85 -10.33 -1.06
CA MET A 101 -6.38 -9.94 0.27
C MET A 101 -4.95 -10.46 0.52
N VAL A 102 -4.12 -9.69 1.21
CA VAL A 102 -2.77 -10.10 1.66
C VAL A 102 -2.68 -10.06 3.17
N LEU A 103 -3.12 -8.97 3.77
CA LEU A 103 -3.21 -8.82 5.22
C LEU A 103 -4.60 -8.28 5.55
N ASP A 104 -5.36 -9.09 6.26
CA ASP A 104 -6.54 -8.63 7.01
C ASP A 104 -6.03 -8.12 8.36
N GLY A 105 -6.12 -6.80 8.57
CA GLY A 105 -5.58 -6.15 9.76
C GLY A 105 -6.30 -6.59 11.04
N SER A 106 -7.59 -6.86 10.93
CA SER A 106 -8.45 -7.20 12.07
C SER A 106 -8.09 -8.56 12.68
N ASP A 107 -7.64 -9.52 11.86
CA ASP A 107 -7.19 -10.83 12.32
C ASP A 107 -5.89 -10.77 13.15
N VAL A 108 -5.10 -9.71 12.95
CA VAL A 108 -3.79 -9.53 13.60
C VAL A 108 -3.80 -8.41 14.63
N GLY A 109 -5.00 -7.94 14.99
CA GLY A 109 -5.26 -7.06 16.11
C GLY A 109 -5.09 -5.57 15.81
N LEU A 110 -5.13 -5.15 14.55
CA LEU A 110 -5.40 -3.75 14.20
C LEU A 110 -6.90 -3.51 14.32
N ASP A 111 -7.28 -2.38 14.90
CA ASP A 111 -8.66 -1.91 14.95
C ASP A 111 -8.95 -1.04 13.71
N ALA A 112 -10.19 -1.07 13.22
CA ALA A 112 -10.68 -0.19 12.16
C ALA A 112 -10.86 1.26 12.68
N ILE A 113 -9.75 1.91 13.02
CA ILE A 113 -9.67 3.28 13.50
C ILE A 113 -8.62 4.05 12.71
N ALA A 114 -8.86 5.35 12.53
CA ALA A 114 -8.01 6.20 11.70
C ALA A 114 -6.52 6.25 12.14
N SER A 115 -6.19 5.91 13.39
CA SER A 115 -4.80 5.87 13.86
C SER A 115 -4.05 4.60 13.46
N GLU A 116 -4.75 3.53 13.11
CA GLU A 116 -4.17 2.25 12.69
C GLU A 116 -4.36 2.00 11.18
N ASN A 117 -4.84 3.01 10.43
CA ASN A 117 -4.77 3.04 8.97
C ASN A 117 -3.32 2.83 8.52
N ILE A 118 -3.08 1.84 7.67
CA ILE A 118 -1.76 1.55 7.12
C ILE A 118 -1.46 2.56 6.02
N ASP A 119 -0.58 3.51 6.31
CA ASP A 119 -0.28 4.62 5.40
C ASP A 119 1.02 4.45 4.59
N ALA A 120 1.85 3.48 4.98
CA ALA A 120 3.01 3.07 4.22
C ALA A 120 3.24 1.56 4.36
N LEU A 121 3.77 0.95 3.29
CA LEU A 121 4.09 -0.47 3.29
C LEU A 121 5.32 -0.78 2.44
N GLY A 122 5.96 -1.91 2.74
CA GLY A 122 7.09 -2.43 2.00
C GLY A 122 7.33 -3.91 2.24
N ARG A 123 8.40 -4.43 1.64
CA ARG A 123 8.87 -5.81 1.84
C ARG A 123 10.31 -5.83 2.33
N THR A 124 10.60 -6.72 3.27
CA THR A 124 11.98 -7.10 3.56
C THR A 124 12.53 -8.02 2.46
N PRO A 125 13.87 -8.20 2.35
CA PRO A 125 14.46 -9.12 1.38
C PRO A 125 14.05 -10.59 1.56
N ASP A 126 13.70 -10.99 2.78
CA ASP A 126 13.15 -12.31 3.13
C ASP A 126 11.64 -12.43 2.90
N GLY A 127 10.97 -11.32 2.53
CA GLY A 127 9.59 -11.31 2.07
C GLY A 127 8.56 -10.92 3.11
N ASP A 128 8.95 -10.50 4.31
CA ASP A 128 8.03 -10.04 5.35
C ASP A 128 7.46 -8.67 5.01
N LEU A 129 6.25 -8.39 5.49
CA LEU A 129 5.66 -7.06 5.35
C LEU A 129 6.30 -6.09 6.33
N LEU A 130 6.59 -4.90 5.84
CA LEU A 130 6.86 -3.72 6.65
C LEU A 130 5.68 -2.78 6.51
N VAL A 131 5.21 -2.19 7.61
CA VAL A 131 4.11 -1.23 7.61
C VAL A 131 4.42 -0.05 8.52
N SER A 132 3.86 1.10 8.17
CA SER A 132 3.66 2.24 9.07
C SER A 132 2.15 2.46 9.20
N VAL A 133 1.73 3.18 10.24
CA VAL A 133 0.35 3.60 10.42
C VAL A 133 0.25 5.11 10.57
N ALA A 134 -0.93 5.68 10.30
CA ALA A 134 -1.16 7.12 10.32
C ALA A 134 -1.17 7.77 11.72
N GLY A 135 -1.09 6.96 12.79
CA GLY A 135 -1.12 7.43 14.18
C GLY A 135 -0.49 6.43 15.14
N SER A 136 -1.17 6.15 16.25
CA SER A 136 -0.71 5.16 17.23
C SER A 136 -1.01 3.73 16.79
N PHE A 137 0.02 2.88 16.79
CA PHE A 137 -0.07 1.45 16.57
C PHE A 137 -0.25 0.69 17.90
N SER A 138 -1.14 -0.29 17.95
CA SER A 138 -1.35 -1.16 19.12
C SER A 138 -1.90 -2.55 18.75
N ALA A 139 -1.15 -3.34 17.98
CA ALA A 139 -1.55 -4.69 17.59
C ALA A 139 -0.60 -5.78 18.10
N GLY A 140 -1.13 -6.98 18.39
CA GLY A 140 -0.32 -8.15 18.75
C GLY A 140 0.59 -7.98 19.99
N GLY A 141 0.28 -7.02 20.87
CA GLY A 141 1.10 -6.67 22.04
C GLY A 141 2.31 -5.78 21.74
N VAL A 142 2.41 -5.27 20.51
CA VAL A 142 3.38 -4.24 20.09
C VAL A 142 2.69 -2.89 20.07
N THR A 143 3.42 -1.84 20.42
CA THR A 143 2.92 -0.45 20.40
C THR A 143 3.96 0.48 19.76
N GLY A 144 3.51 1.55 19.12
CA GLY A 144 4.37 2.61 18.59
C GLY A 144 3.57 3.79 18.02
N GLY A 145 4.27 4.72 17.36
CA GLY A 145 3.72 5.93 16.74
C GLY A 145 3.70 5.89 15.21
N ASP A 146 3.37 7.02 14.60
CA ASP A 146 3.24 7.20 13.15
C ASP A 146 4.59 7.34 12.44
N GLU A 147 5.67 7.56 13.19
CA GLU A 147 7.03 7.62 12.66
C GLU A 147 7.77 6.27 12.71
N ASP A 148 7.11 5.22 13.21
CA ASP A 148 7.68 3.89 13.42
C ASP A 148 7.42 2.93 12.25
N ILE A 149 8.29 1.92 12.09
CA ILE A 149 8.07 0.84 11.13
C ILE A 149 7.91 -0.48 11.88
N PHE A 150 6.80 -1.16 11.61
CA PHE A 150 6.47 -2.47 12.15
C PHE A 150 6.69 -3.55 11.09
N ARG A 151 7.31 -4.65 11.50
CA ARG A 151 7.48 -5.86 10.69
C ARG A 151 6.41 -6.88 11.08
N PHE A 152 5.74 -7.45 10.09
CA PHE A 152 4.85 -8.59 10.25
C PHE A 152 5.53 -9.89 9.82
N ASP A 153 5.81 -10.77 10.78
CA ASP A 153 6.26 -12.14 10.53
C ASP A 153 5.03 -13.04 10.37
N ALA A 154 4.64 -13.27 9.11
CA ALA A 154 3.41 -13.96 8.77
C ALA A 154 3.57 -15.48 8.87
N THR A 155 2.64 -16.12 9.56
CA THR A 155 2.42 -17.58 9.50
C THR A 155 1.33 -17.96 8.50
N SER A 156 0.38 -17.05 8.23
CA SER A 156 -0.56 -17.08 7.11
C SER A 156 -0.88 -15.66 6.62
N LEU A 157 -1.18 -15.53 5.33
CA LEU A 157 -1.62 -14.30 4.65
C LEU A 157 -2.96 -14.57 3.96
N GLY A 158 -3.75 -13.52 3.71
CA GLY A 158 -5.06 -13.58 3.04
C GLY A 158 -6.20 -13.25 4.01
N ASP A 159 -7.40 -13.75 3.73
CA ASP A 159 -8.61 -13.45 4.52
C ASP A 159 -8.59 -14.03 5.95
N GLU A 160 -7.61 -14.88 6.27
CA GLU A 160 -7.40 -15.46 7.61
C GLU A 160 -5.92 -15.25 7.97
N THR A 161 -5.57 -13.99 8.21
CA THR A 161 -4.18 -13.59 8.43
C THR A 161 -3.71 -14.00 9.83
N ALA A 162 -2.51 -14.55 9.95
CA ALA A 162 -1.94 -14.88 11.25
C ALA A 162 -0.44 -14.68 11.25
N GLY A 163 0.11 -14.24 12.38
CA GLY A 163 1.52 -13.91 12.49
C GLY A 163 1.82 -13.11 13.75
N ALA A 164 2.99 -12.49 13.78
CA ALA A 164 3.42 -11.66 14.88
C ALA A 164 3.97 -10.33 14.38
N TRP A 165 3.62 -9.27 15.11
CA TRP A 165 4.19 -7.94 14.92
C TRP A 165 5.50 -7.78 15.68
N SER A 166 6.39 -6.94 15.17
CA SER A 166 7.59 -6.46 15.86
C SER A 166 7.95 -5.05 15.41
N LEU A 167 8.50 -4.23 16.31
CA LEU A 167 9.05 -2.92 15.95
C LEU A 167 10.42 -3.12 15.28
N THR A 168 10.57 -2.68 14.03
CA THR A 168 11.83 -2.81 13.27
C THR A 168 12.63 -1.51 13.22
N PHE A 169 11.93 -0.38 13.25
CA PHE A 169 12.52 0.96 13.33
C PHE A 169 11.66 1.82 14.25
N ASP A 170 12.30 2.41 15.25
CA ASP A 170 11.71 3.38 16.18
C ASP A 170 12.11 4.78 15.69
N GLY A 171 11.14 5.51 15.15
CA GLY A 171 11.32 6.89 14.68
C GLY A 171 11.39 7.89 15.83
N SER A 172 10.77 7.57 16.97
CA SER A 172 10.79 8.40 18.17
C SER A 172 12.21 8.55 18.72
N ASP A 173 13.03 7.50 18.64
CA ASP A 173 14.45 7.52 19.00
C ASP A 173 15.27 8.51 18.15
N MET A 174 14.76 8.89 16.97
CA MET A 174 15.35 9.87 16.06
C MET A 174 14.75 11.27 16.22
N ALA A 175 13.85 11.47 17.18
CA ALA A 175 13.10 12.71 17.41
C ALA A 175 12.35 13.20 16.15
N LEU A 176 11.83 12.24 15.38
CA LEU A 176 10.85 12.50 14.34
C LEU A 176 9.47 12.69 14.98
#